data_AF-A0A6J4P763-F1
#
_entry.id   AF-A0A6J4P763-F1
#
_cell.length_a   1.000
_cell.length_b   1.000
_cell.length_c   1.000
_cell.angle_alpha   90.00
_cell.angle_beta   90.00
_cell.angle_gamma   90.00
#
_symmetry.space_group_name_H-M   'P 1'
#
loop_
_entity.id
_entity.type
_entity.pdbx_description
1 polymer ?
#
loop_
_entity_poly.entity_id
_entity_poly.type
_entity_poly.pdbx_seq_one_letter_code
_entity_poly.pdbx_strand_id
1 'polypeptide(L)' 'MLVGFLGSGNMARALAAGWGEPFVCTDGGSGRAARMAADLGGEALASNAELLRRVDLVVLAHKP' A
#
# COMPACT_ATOMS: atom_id res chain seq x y z
N MET A 1 -11.42 2.58 -7.47
CA MET A 1 -11.51 2.70 -6.00
C MET A 1 -10.11 2.93 -5.47
N LEU A 2 -9.96 3.67 -4.37
CA LEU A 2 -8.64 3.82 -3.74
C LEU A 2 -8.38 2.67 -2.76
N VAL A 3 -7.40 1.83 -3.07
CA VAL A 3 -7.01 0.68 -2.24
C VAL A 3 -5.88 1.06 -1.29
N GLY A 4 -6.01 0.70 -0.01
CA GLY A 4 -4.99 0.89 1.01
C GLY A 4 -4.29 -0.42 1.40
N PHE A 5 -2.97 -0.48 1.27
CA PHE A 5 -2.17 -1.62 1.74
C PHE A 5 -1.44 -1.29 3.05
N LEU A 6 -1.82 -1.99 4.13
CA LEU A 6 -1.06 -1.97 5.39
C LEU A 6 0.02 -3.06 5.32
N GLY A 7 1.22 -2.67 4.91
CA GLY A 7 2.32 -3.57 4.59
C GLY A 7 2.59 -3.62 3.08
N SER A 8 3.86 -3.49 2.70
CA SER A 8 4.30 -3.34 1.30
C SER A 8 5.23 -4.48 0.85
N GLY A 9 4.86 -5.72 1.20
CA GLY A 9 5.59 -6.92 0.80
C GLY A 9 5.25 -7.42 -0.61
N ASN A 10 5.79 -8.58 -0.98
CA ASN A 10 5.56 -9.17 -2.31
C ASN A 10 4.07 -9.36 -2.65
N MET A 11 3.26 -9.74 -1.66
CA MET A 11 1.83 -9.97 -1.83
C MET A 11 1.10 -8.66 -2.18
N ALA A 12 1.37 -7.56 -1.45
CA ALA A 12 0.78 -6.26 -1.74
C ALA A 12 1.14 -5.78 -3.16
N ARG A 13 2.41 -5.94 -3.57
CA ARG A 13 2.87 -5.58 -4.91
C ARG A 13 2.16 -6.36 -6.02
N ALA A 14 2.00 -7.68 -5.83
CA ALA A 14 1.32 -8.53 -6.80
C ALA A 14 -0.16 -8.15 -6.95
N LEU A 15 -0.86 -7.87 -5.85
CA LEU A 15 -2.24 -7.40 -5.88
C LEU A 15 -2.37 -6.04 -6.56
N ALA A 16 -1.55 -5.06 -6.18
CA ALA A 16 -1.59 -3.72 -6.76
C ALA A 16 -1.32 -3.74 -8.28
N ALA A 17 -0.31 -4.49 -8.72
CA ALA A 17 0.00 -4.63 -10.14
C ALA A 17 -1.10 -5.37 -10.91
N GLY A 18 -1.71 -6.39 -10.31
CA GLY A 18 -2.77 -7.19 -10.95
C GLY A 18 -4.11 -6.47 -11.05
N TRP A 19 -4.48 -5.68 -10.04
CA TRP A 19 -5.74 -4.93 -10.04
C TRP A 19 -5.67 -3.65 -10.87
N GLY A 20 -4.53 -2.97 -10.91
CA GLY A 20 -4.38 -1.70 -11.66
C GLY A 20 -5.23 -0.55 -11.10
N GLU A 21 -5.79 -0.70 -9.91
CA GLU A 21 -6.51 0.35 -9.20
C GLU A 21 -5.53 1.34 -8.55
N PRO A 22 -5.89 2.62 -8.41
CA PRO A 22 -5.13 3.56 -7.60
C PRO A 22 -4.93 3.03 -6.19
N PHE A 23 -3.73 3.18 -5.64
CA PHE A 23 -3.43 2.68 -4.29
C PHE A 23 -2.52 3.61 -3.49
N VAL A 24 -2.69 3.53 -2.17
CA VAL A 24 -1.75 4.06 -1.19
C VAL A 24 -1.25 2.93 -0.30
N CYS A 25 -0.04 3.08 0.24
CA CYS A 25 0.56 2.01 1.04
C CYS A 25 1.41 2.54 2.19
N THR A 26 1.58 1.70 3.20
CA THR A 26 2.51 1.92 4.32
C THR A 26 3.39 0.70 4.54
N ASP A 27 4.46 0.88 5.31
CA ASP A 27 5.24 -0.21 5.88
C ASP A 27 5.72 0.14 7.30
N GLY A 28 6.38 -0.82 7.96
CA GLY A 28 6.94 -0.62 9.30
C GLY A 28 8.26 0.15 9.33
N GLY A 29 8.51 1.07 8.38
CA GLY A 29 9.75 1.84 8.27
C GLY A 29 10.85 1.17 7.45
N SER A 30 10.51 0.17 6.63
CA SER A 30 11.51 -0.57 5.83
C SER A 30 11.87 0.11 4.50
N GLY A 31 11.16 1.17 4.12
CA GLY A 31 11.29 1.84 2.82
C GLY A 31 10.67 1.08 1.64
N ARG A 32 10.06 -0.08 1.88
CA ARG A 32 9.37 -0.90 0.87
C ARG A 32 8.12 -0.22 0.33
N ALA A 33 7.39 0.54 1.16
CA ALA A 33 6.23 1.31 0.72
C ALA A 33 6.64 2.35 -0.33
N ALA A 34 7.66 3.16 -0.03
CA ALA A 34 8.20 4.15 -0.95
C ALA A 34 8.66 3.52 -2.27
N ARG A 35 9.37 2.39 -2.21
CA ARG A 35 9.79 1.64 -3.40
C ARG A 35 8.61 1.11 -4.22
N MET A 36 7.60 0.54 -3.55
CA MET A 36 6.39 0.04 -4.21
C MET A 36 5.62 1.16 -4.92
N ALA A 37 5.44 2.29 -4.25
CA ALA A 37 4.82 3.48 -4.83
C ALA A 37 5.58 3.98 -6.06
N ALA A 38 6.91 4.08 -5.99
CA ALA A 38 7.75 4.50 -7.11
C ALA A 38 7.69 3.53 -8.30
N ASP A 39 7.70 2.22 -8.04
CA ASP A 39 7.74 1.20 -9.09
C ASP A 39 6.39 1.03 -9.82
N LEU A 40 5.26 1.26 -9.13
CA LEU A 40 3.92 0.93 -9.63
C LEU A 40 2.98 2.15 -9.76
N GLY A 41 3.44 3.35 -9.43
CA GLY A 41 2.66 4.59 -9.56
C GLY A 41 1.64 4.83 -8.45
N GLY A 42 1.94 4.38 -7.21
CA GLY A 42 1.12 4.64 -6.02
C GLY A 42 1.68 5.75 -5.12
N GLU A 43 1.12 5.90 -3.93
CA GLU A 43 1.60 6.84 -2.90
C GLU A 43 2.00 6.08 -1.61
N ALA A 44 3.13 6.43 -1.03
CA ALA A 44 3.56 5.90 0.26
C ALA A 44 3.24 6.92 1.37
N LEU A 45 2.45 6.52 2.36
CA LEU A 45 1.99 7.40 3.44
C LEU A 45 2.80 7.23 4.72
N ALA A 46 2.81 8.25 5.55
CA ALA A 46 3.61 8.29 6.78
C ALA A 46 3.01 7.45 7.91
N SER A 47 1.71 7.14 7.87
CA SER A 47 1.05 6.36 8.93
C SER A 47 -0.15 5.56 8.44
N ASN A 48 -0.42 4.45 9.12
CA ASN A 48 -1.64 3.65 8.90
C ASN A 48 -2.91 4.48 9.14
N ALA A 49 -2.90 5.35 10.16
CA ALA A 49 -4.04 6.19 10.49
C ALA A 49 -4.41 7.17 9.36
N GLU A 50 -3.41 7.72 8.67
CA GLU A 50 -3.61 8.57 7.50
C GLU A 50 -4.19 7.77 6.32
N LEU A 51 -3.63 6.59 6.06
CA LEU A 51 -4.13 5.68 5.02
C LEU A 51 -5.60 5.32 5.24
N LEU A 52 -5.97 4.90 6.45
CA LEU A 52 -7.33 4.47 6.77
C LEU A 52 -8.39 5.57 6.58
N ARG A 53 -8.00 6.86 6.63
CA ARG A 53 -8.92 7.99 6.40
C ARG A 53 -9.18 8.28 4.92
N ARG A 54 -8.39 7.72 4.00
CA ARG A 54 -8.40 8.09 2.58
C ARG A 54 -9.02 7.03 1.67
N VAL A 55 -9.03 5.77 2.09
CA VAL A 55 -9.25 4.63 1.20
C VAL A 55 -10.66 4.05 1.28
N ASP A 56 -11.12 3.46 0.18
CA ASP A 56 -12.41 2.77 0.09
C ASP A 56 -12.31 1.33 0.63
N LEU A 57 -11.13 0.72 0.52
CA LEU A 57 -10.83 -0.65 0.90
C LEU A 57 -9.45 -0.76 1.54
N VAL A 58 -9.32 -1.56 2.59
CA VAL A 58 -8.05 -1.84 3.26
C VAL A 58 -7.68 -3.32 3.10
N VAL A 59 -6.44 -3.57 2.71
CA VAL A 59 -5.82 -4.90 2.71
C VAL A 59 -4.73 -4.95 3.78
N LEU A 60 -4.89 -5.84 4.75
CA LEU A 60 -3.85 -6.15 5.72
C LEU A 60 -2.80 -7.06 5.05
N ALA A 61 -1.71 -6.47 4.61
CA ALA A 61 -0.63 -7.13 3.87
C ALA A 61 0.69 -7.20 4.67
N HIS A 62 0.59 -7.10 6.00
CA HIS A 62 1.70 -7.32 6.92
C HIS A 62 1.86 -8.81 7.25
N LYS A 63 2.96 -9.17 7.92
CA LYS A 63 3.13 -10.52 8.46
C LYS A 63 2.12 -10.77 9.59
N PRO A 64 1.65 -12.00 9.80
CA PRO A 64 0.79 -12.34 10.94
C PRO A 64 1.35 -11.83 12.27
#